data_AF-A0A7Z9G8K5-F1
#
_entry.id   AF-A0A7Z9G8K5-F1
#
_cell.length_a   1.000
_cell.length_b   1.000
_cell.length_c   1.000
_cell.angle_alpha   90.00
_cell.angle_beta   90.00
_cell.angle_gamma   90.00
#
_symmetry.space_group_name_H-M   'P 1'
#
loop_
_entity.id
_entity.type
_entity.pdbx_description
1 polymer ?
#
loop_
_entity_poly.entity_id
_entity_poly.type
_entity_poly.pdbx_seq_one_letter_code
_entity_poly.pdbx_strand_id
1 'polypeptide(L)'
;MNTVLILTATILLSVNPKAAVDQSSSLNPEKYSARFKALPLAAGPKSLTTYLGKITATQYKTRMDQTVNDPHAYDRIQAEIALRMQAIRDSLIHFKGQNTGYNVSVVNDEFAHNSGESMMVMPILKAHDYFFFVKGRGLWKVVTTSVSRQRFAVFLLGLTQIYGAATTVEYADPDTRETPIRATWDNGKLRLEARTRPDYGAITVSWALAQVSDQISKLRGSNKPPAAGISDELDPAILDIMRD
;
A
#
# COMPACT_ATOMS: atom_id res chain seq x y z
N MET A 1 -2.46 34.44 41.51
CA MET A 1 -3.23 33.20 41.19
C MET A 1 -3.66 33.32 39.74
N ASN A 2 -2.96 32.63 38.84
CA ASN A 2 -3.25 32.65 37.40
C ASN A 2 -4.17 31.48 37.05
N THR A 3 -5.37 31.82 36.58
CA THR A 3 -6.35 30.89 36.03
C THR A 3 -5.93 30.50 34.61
N VAL A 4 -5.60 29.22 34.41
CA VAL A 4 -5.31 28.66 33.09
C VAL A 4 -6.64 28.24 32.45
N LEU A 5 -7.03 28.92 31.36
CA LEU A 5 -8.11 28.48 30.48
C LEU A 5 -7.62 27.28 29.66
N ILE A 6 -8.26 26.12 29.84
CA ILE A 6 -8.09 24.95 28.98
C ILE A 6 -9.05 25.12 27.79
N LEU A 7 -8.49 25.40 26.60
CA LEU A 7 -9.24 25.41 25.35
C LEU A 7 -9.37 23.97 24.85
N THR A 8 -10.54 23.35 25.01
CA THR A 8 -10.89 22.09 24.36
C THR A 8 -11.36 22.37 22.92
N ALA A 9 -10.53 22.03 21.95
CA ALA A 9 -10.89 22.11 20.53
C ALA A 9 -11.64 20.84 20.12
N THR A 10 -12.96 20.86 20.24
CA THR A 10 -13.84 19.82 19.67
C THR A 10 -13.98 20.05 18.17
N ILE A 11 -13.27 19.27 17.36
CA ILE A 11 -13.46 19.27 15.89
C ILE A 11 -14.70 18.42 15.58
N LEU A 12 -15.86 19.07 15.47
CA LEU A 12 -17.05 18.46 14.86
C LEU A 12 -16.87 18.39 13.34
N LEU A 13 -16.59 17.19 12.82
CA LEU A 13 -16.77 16.88 11.40
C LEU A 13 -18.27 16.75 11.10
N SER A 14 -18.91 17.88 10.80
CA SER A 14 -20.28 17.92 10.27
C SER A 14 -20.28 17.36 8.83
N VAL A 15 -20.92 16.22 8.64
CA VAL A 15 -21.09 15.58 7.33
C VAL A 15 -22.32 16.18 6.67
N ASN A 16 -22.13 16.92 5.57
CA ASN A 16 -23.22 17.52 4.80
C ASN A 16 -23.64 16.55 3.67
N PRO A 17 -24.85 15.96 3.69
CA PRO A 17 -25.23 14.91 2.75
C PRO A 17 -25.89 15.51 1.49
N LYS A 18 -25.16 16.25 0.67
CA LYS A 18 -25.64 16.62 -0.68
C LYS A 18 -24.53 17.13 -1.61
N ALA A 19 -23.78 16.20 -2.19
CA ALA A 19 -23.10 16.40 -3.47
C ALA A 19 -22.80 15.03 -4.10
N ALA A 20 -23.81 14.47 -4.78
CA ALA A 20 -23.61 13.35 -5.70
C ALA A 20 -22.94 13.91 -6.98
N VAL A 21 -21.65 14.23 -6.88
CA VAL A 21 -20.76 14.34 -8.04
C VAL A 21 -20.39 12.90 -8.39
N ASP A 22 -20.41 12.53 -9.67
CA ASP A 22 -20.07 11.18 -10.18
C ASP A 22 -18.77 10.62 -9.53
N GLN A 23 -18.93 9.84 -8.45
CA GLN A 23 -17.84 9.39 -7.57
C GLN A 23 -17.10 8.16 -8.12
N SER A 24 -17.43 7.68 -9.32
CA SER A 24 -16.84 6.43 -9.82
C SER A 24 -15.35 6.55 -10.18
N SER A 25 -14.85 7.78 -10.40
CA SER A 25 -13.42 8.12 -10.60
C SER A 25 -12.76 8.77 -9.38
N SER A 26 -13.48 8.90 -8.25
CA SER A 26 -13.00 9.70 -7.12
C SER A 26 -11.80 9.07 -6.42
N LEU A 27 -11.71 7.73 -6.36
CA LEU A 27 -10.74 6.97 -5.56
C LEU A 27 -9.52 6.45 -6.35
N ASN A 28 -9.22 7.04 -7.51
CA ASN A 28 -8.07 6.61 -8.32
C ASN A 28 -6.74 6.76 -7.55
N PRO A 29 -5.90 5.70 -7.47
CA PRO A 29 -4.61 5.75 -6.77
C PRO A 29 -3.65 6.86 -7.24
N GLU A 30 -3.78 7.27 -8.50
CA GLU A 30 -2.95 8.32 -9.11
C GLU A 30 -3.10 9.68 -8.44
N LYS A 31 -4.25 9.94 -7.79
CA LYS A 31 -4.48 11.18 -7.02
C LYS A 31 -3.64 11.24 -5.76
N TYR A 32 -3.29 10.09 -5.18
CA TYR A 32 -2.36 10.00 -4.06
C TYR A 32 -0.91 10.14 -4.52
N SER A 33 -0.56 9.48 -5.62
CA SER A 33 0.78 9.59 -6.18
C SER A 33 0.77 9.33 -7.68
N ALA A 34 1.42 10.22 -8.44
CA ALA A 34 1.54 10.09 -9.90
C ALA A 34 2.18 8.77 -10.34
N ARG A 35 2.95 8.10 -9.47
CA ARG A 35 3.50 6.77 -9.76
C ARG A 35 2.41 5.74 -10.02
N PHE A 36 1.22 5.89 -9.43
CA PHE A 36 0.10 4.98 -9.64
C PHE A 36 -0.77 5.32 -10.87
N LYS A 37 -0.37 6.30 -11.69
CA LYS A 37 -1.05 6.63 -12.94
C LYS A 37 -1.11 5.40 -13.84
N ALA A 38 -2.31 5.04 -14.29
CA ALA A 38 -2.57 3.85 -15.12
C ALA A 38 -2.11 2.51 -14.49
N LEU A 39 -2.18 2.38 -13.16
CA LEU A 39 -1.96 1.12 -12.46
C LEU A 39 -2.85 0.01 -13.05
N PRO A 40 -2.27 -1.15 -13.47
CA PRO A 40 -3.01 -2.16 -14.22
C PRO A 40 -3.79 -3.09 -13.27
N LEU A 41 -4.81 -2.54 -12.60
CA LEU A 41 -5.74 -3.34 -11.79
C LEU A 41 -6.41 -4.43 -12.65
N ALA A 42 -6.73 -5.54 -12.01
CA ALA A 42 -7.21 -6.80 -12.61
C ALA A 42 -6.24 -7.49 -13.58
N ALA A 43 -5.06 -6.94 -13.84
CA ALA A 43 -4.08 -7.54 -14.73
C ALA A 43 -3.15 -8.53 -14.00
N GLY A 44 -2.56 -9.48 -14.73
CA GLY A 44 -1.62 -10.43 -14.17
C GLY A 44 -0.24 -9.84 -13.85
N PRO A 45 0.64 -10.60 -13.16
CA PRO A 45 1.98 -10.15 -12.77
C PRO A 45 2.82 -9.62 -13.94
N LYS A 46 2.73 -10.23 -15.12
CA LYS A 46 3.45 -9.77 -16.33
C LYS A 46 3.11 -8.32 -16.69
N SER A 47 1.82 -7.95 -16.67
CA SER A 47 1.38 -6.59 -16.96
C SER A 47 1.86 -5.61 -15.91
N LEU A 48 1.87 -6.02 -14.62
CA LEU A 48 2.46 -5.22 -13.56
C LEU A 48 3.96 -5.01 -13.78
N THR A 49 4.73 -6.04 -14.12
CA THR A 49 6.17 -5.89 -14.39
C THR A 49 6.44 -4.93 -15.55
N THR A 50 5.67 -4.99 -16.64
CA THR A 50 5.76 -4.02 -17.74
C THR A 50 5.47 -2.60 -17.27
N TYR A 51 4.45 -2.44 -16.43
CA TYR A 51 4.09 -1.16 -15.84
C TYR A 51 5.19 -0.60 -14.92
N LEU A 52 5.73 -1.41 -14.00
CA LEU A 52 6.81 -1.02 -13.09
C LEU A 52 8.11 -0.72 -13.84
N GLY A 53 8.36 -1.39 -14.97
CA GLY A 53 9.45 -1.07 -15.88
C GLY A 53 9.38 0.36 -16.43
N LYS A 54 8.17 0.84 -16.79
CA LYS A 54 7.97 2.22 -17.27
C LYS A 54 8.21 3.25 -16.16
N ILE A 55 7.75 2.95 -14.94
CA ILE A 55 7.99 3.81 -13.77
C ILE A 55 9.48 3.89 -13.48
N THR A 56 10.16 2.73 -13.44
CA THR A 56 11.61 2.65 -13.19
C THR A 56 12.37 3.42 -14.28
N ALA A 57 12.07 3.21 -15.55
CA ALA A 57 12.71 3.97 -16.64
C ALA A 57 12.52 5.49 -16.49
N THR A 58 11.35 5.94 -16.03
CA THR A 58 11.08 7.36 -15.77
C THR A 58 11.91 7.90 -14.61
N GLN A 59 12.09 7.12 -13.53
CA GLN A 59 12.93 7.50 -12.39
C GLN A 59 14.40 7.68 -12.76
N TYR A 60 14.91 6.87 -13.70
CA TYR A 60 16.31 6.91 -14.13
C TYR A 60 16.56 7.85 -15.32
N LYS A 61 15.49 8.35 -15.97
CA LYS A 61 15.60 9.14 -17.21
C LYS A 61 16.60 10.29 -17.09
N THR A 62 16.51 11.10 -16.03
CA THR A 62 17.40 12.25 -15.84
C THR A 62 18.86 11.82 -15.74
N ARG A 63 19.16 10.74 -14.99
CA ARG A 63 20.53 10.20 -14.87
C ARG A 63 21.03 9.70 -16.24
N MET A 64 20.18 9.00 -16.99
CA MET A 64 20.53 8.50 -18.32
C MET A 64 20.81 9.63 -19.33
N ASP A 65 19.98 10.68 -19.34
CA ASP A 65 20.15 11.84 -20.22
C ASP A 65 21.48 12.56 -19.91
N GLN A 66 21.87 12.66 -18.63
CA GLN A 66 23.12 13.28 -18.20
C GLN A 66 24.37 12.47 -18.58
N THR A 67 24.23 11.15 -18.77
CA THR A 67 25.34 10.25 -19.11
C THR A 67 25.39 9.90 -20.60
N VAL A 68 24.60 10.55 -21.46
CA VAL A 68 24.48 10.19 -22.88
C VAL A 68 25.82 10.25 -23.64
N ASN A 69 26.74 11.12 -23.19
CA ASN A 69 28.08 11.27 -23.79
C ASN A 69 29.16 10.42 -23.09
N ASP A 70 28.81 9.63 -22.07
CA ASP A 70 29.69 8.69 -21.37
C ASP A 70 29.09 7.27 -21.50
N PRO A 71 29.53 6.49 -22.50
CA PRO A 71 29.02 5.14 -22.73
C PRO A 71 29.14 4.23 -21.51
N HIS A 72 30.23 4.35 -20.74
CA HIS A 72 30.42 3.52 -19.55
C HIS A 72 29.45 3.90 -18.42
N ALA A 73 29.18 5.19 -18.22
CA ALA A 73 28.19 5.62 -17.25
C ALA A 73 26.76 5.25 -17.66
N TYR A 74 26.46 5.34 -18.96
CA TYR A 74 25.17 4.90 -19.50
C TYR A 74 24.94 3.40 -19.29
N ASP A 75 25.94 2.57 -19.62
CA ASP A 75 25.87 1.12 -19.45
C ASP A 75 25.71 0.71 -17.98
N ARG A 76 26.40 1.41 -17.05
CA ARG A 76 26.21 1.19 -15.61
C ARG A 76 24.77 1.46 -15.18
N ILE A 77 24.15 2.53 -15.66
CA ILE A 77 22.75 2.84 -15.34
C ILE A 77 21.80 1.80 -15.93
N GLN A 78 22.04 1.33 -17.15
CA GLN A 78 21.24 0.25 -17.75
C GLN A 78 21.35 -1.04 -16.94
N ALA A 79 22.55 -1.41 -16.47
CA ALA A 79 22.75 -2.55 -15.60
C ALA A 79 22.01 -2.38 -14.26
N GLU A 80 22.05 -1.19 -13.64
CA GLU A 80 21.28 -0.89 -12.43
C GLU A 80 19.76 -1.08 -12.64
N ILE A 81 19.21 -0.58 -13.75
CA ILE A 81 17.79 -0.75 -14.10
C ILE A 81 17.47 -2.24 -14.28
N ALA A 82 18.31 -2.98 -14.99
CA ALA A 82 18.12 -4.40 -15.24
C ALA A 82 18.12 -5.21 -13.93
N LEU A 83 19.07 -4.95 -13.03
CA LEU A 83 19.15 -5.57 -11.70
C LEU A 83 17.91 -5.25 -10.86
N ARG A 84 17.49 -3.98 -10.84
CA ARG A 84 16.29 -3.56 -10.12
C ARG A 84 15.03 -4.23 -10.65
N MET A 85 14.88 -4.31 -11.98
CA MET A 85 13.75 -5.00 -12.60
C MET A 85 13.79 -6.52 -12.37
N GLN A 86 14.98 -7.10 -12.28
CA GLN A 86 15.14 -8.51 -11.91
C GLN A 86 14.68 -8.74 -10.47
N ALA A 87 15.13 -7.92 -9.52
CA ALA A 87 14.69 -8.00 -8.12
C ALA A 87 13.16 -7.83 -7.97
N ILE A 88 12.53 -6.94 -8.74
CA ILE A 88 11.06 -6.79 -8.76
C ILE A 88 10.36 -8.04 -9.30
N ARG A 89 10.94 -8.72 -10.31
CA ARG A 89 10.37 -9.97 -10.83
C ARG A 89 10.51 -11.10 -9.82
N ASP A 90 11.66 -11.17 -9.16
CA ASP A 90 11.99 -12.22 -8.20
C ASP A 90 11.25 -12.05 -6.87
N SER A 91 10.72 -10.85 -6.58
CA SER A 91 9.88 -10.59 -5.41
C SER A 91 8.46 -11.16 -5.51
N LEU A 92 8.09 -11.81 -6.63
CA LEU A 92 6.80 -12.48 -6.77
C LEU A 92 6.74 -13.73 -5.89
N ILE A 93 5.93 -13.67 -4.84
CA ILE A 93 5.75 -14.75 -3.87
C ILE A 93 4.32 -15.27 -3.90
N HIS A 94 4.16 -16.59 -3.89
CA HIS A 94 2.86 -17.25 -3.77
C HIS A 94 2.63 -17.75 -2.35
N PHE A 95 1.52 -17.42 -1.71
CA PHE A 95 1.25 -17.85 -0.33
C PHE A 95 0.62 -19.25 -0.31
N LYS A 96 1.46 -20.30 -0.37
CA LYS A 96 1.06 -21.73 -0.44
C LYS A 96 1.28 -22.48 0.89
N GLY A 97 1.22 -21.79 2.01
CA GLY A 97 1.40 -22.37 3.35
C GLY A 97 2.84 -22.40 3.87
N GLN A 98 3.84 -22.04 3.06
CA GLN A 98 5.21 -21.87 3.53
C GLN A 98 5.37 -20.63 4.41
N ASN A 99 6.29 -20.63 5.38
CA ASN A 99 6.63 -19.41 6.11
C ASN A 99 7.34 -18.44 5.16
N THR A 100 7.00 -17.16 5.24
CA THR A 100 7.68 -16.07 4.54
C THR A 100 7.95 -14.98 5.57
N GLY A 101 8.99 -14.16 5.43
CA GLY A 101 9.16 -13.08 6.41
C GLY A 101 8.06 -12.00 6.29
N TYR A 102 7.19 -12.06 5.28
CA TYR A 102 5.97 -11.23 5.25
C TYR A 102 4.93 -11.64 6.28
N ASN A 103 5.01 -12.85 6.85
CA ASN A 103 4.16 -13.31 7.95
C ASN A 103 4.32 -12.45 9.22
N VAL A 104 5.45 -11.75 9.35
CA VAL A 104 5.74 -10.85 10.47
C VAL A 104 5.93 -9.39 10.02
N SER A 105 5.49 -9.05 8.81
CA SER A 105 5.65 -7.71 8.25
C SER A 105 4.42 -6.80 8.49
N VAL A 106 4.58 -5.52 8.13
CA VAL A 106 3.50 -4.51 8.12
C VAL A 106 2.33 -4.83 7.18
N VAL A 107 2.42 -5.91 6.39
CA VAL A 107 1.32 -6.41 5.54
C VAL A 107 0.88 -7.82 5.91
N ASN A 108 1.24 -8.31 7.10
CA ASN A 108 0.94 -9.68 7.53
C ASN A 108 -0.55 -10.04 7.54
N ASP A 109 -1.45 -9.08 7.70
CA ASP A 109 -2.91 -9.28 7.68
C ASP A 109 -3.54 -8.99 6.31
N GLU A 110 -2.70 -8.71 5.30
CA GLU A 110 -3.15 -8.36 3.95
C GLU A 110 -3.29 -9.56 3.02
N PHE A 111 -2.92 -10.77 3.44
CA PHE A 111 -3.00 -12.00 2.66
C PHE A 111 -3.36 -13.22 3.53
N ALA A 112 -3.74 -14.31 2.88
CA ALA A 112 -3.89 -15.63 3.48
C ALA A 112 -3.04 -16.67 2.75
N HIS A 113 -2.68 -17.74 3.46
CA HIS A 113 -2.04 -18.90 2.82
C HIS A 113 -3.09 -19.83 2.23
N ASN A 114 -2.72 -20.54 1.18
CA ASN A 114 -3.57 -21.53 0.50
C ASN A 114 -4.87 -20.95 -0.07
N SER A 115 -4.95 -19.63 -0.27
CA SER A 115 -6.09 -18.91 -0.86
C SER A 115 -5.91 -18.63 -2.36
N GLY A 116 -4.79 -19.04 -2.95
CA GLY A 116 -4.41 -18.68 -4.32
C GLY A 116 -3.95 -17.23 -4.46
N GLU A 117 -3.60 -16.58 -3.35
CA GLU A 117 -3.00 -15.25 -3.33
C GLU A 117 -1.50 -15.29 -3.60
N SER A 118 -1.02 -14.22 -4.20
CA SER A 118 0.41 -13.95 -4.40
C SER A 118 0.68 -12.46 -4.30
N MET A 119 1.92 -12.07 -4.07
CA MET A 119 2.32 -10.68 -3.89
C MET A 119 3.61 -10.39 -4.65
N MET A 120 3.74 -9.18 -5.18
CA MET A 120 4.99 -8.63 -5.70
C MET A 120 5.32 -7.35 -4.93
N VAL A 121 6.60 -7.08 -4.70
CA VAL A 121 7.06 -5.91 -3.94
C VAL A 121 7.92 -5.02 -4.81
N MET A 122 7.65 -3.71 -4.76
CA MET A 122 8.54 -2.67 -5.30
C MET A 122 9.05 -1.79 -4.16
N PRO A 123 10.37 -1.80 -3.88
CA PRO A 123 10.96 -0.87 -2.92
C PRO A 123 10.99 0.56 -3.49
N ILE A 124 10.56 1.54 -2.70
CA ILE A 124 10.51 2.96 -3.06
C ILE A 124 11.12 3.79 -1.95
N LEU A 125 12.40 4.15 -2.09
CA LEU A 125 13.16 4.90 -1.08
C LEU A 125 13.01 4.22 0.29
N LYS A 126 12.27 4.84 1.23
CA LYS A 126 12.02 4.34 2.59
C LYS A 126 10.65 3.67 2.77
N ALA A 127 9.99 3.33 1.68
CA ALA A 127 8.65 2.75 1.65
C ALA A 127 8.61 1.55 0.71
N HIS A 128 7.55 0.76 0.82
CA HIS A 128 7.30 -0.36 -0.08
C HIS A 128 5.89 -0.27 -0.64
N ASP A 129 5.78 -0.54 -1.95
CA ASP A 129 4.51 -0.81 -2.60
C ASP A 129 4.37 -2.33 -2.76
N TYR A 130 3.32 -2.89 -2.15
CA TYR A 130 2.96 -4.30 -2.18
C TYR A 130 1.77 -4.49 -3.12
N PHE A 131 1.93 -5.36 -4.11
CA PHE A 131 0.93 -5.61 -5.14
C PHE A 131 0.39 -7.02 -4.99
N PHE A 132 -0.87 -7.13 -4.55
CA PHE A 132 -1.53 -8.39 -4.25
C PHE A 132 -2.36 -8.88 -5.43
N PHE A 133 -2.15 -10.14 -5.78
CA PHE A 133 -2.84 -10.86 -6.82
C PHE A 133 -3.66 -11.98 -6.21
N VAL A 134 -4.74 -12.35 -6.91
CA VAL A 134 -5.48 -13.57 -6.61
C VAL A 134 -5.75 -14.32 -7.91
N LYS A 135 -5.57 -15.65 -7.87
CA LYS A 135 -5.70 -16.53 -9.04
C LYS A 135 -7.02 -16.28 -9.77
N GLY A 136 -6.93 -16.08 -11.09
CA GLY A 136 -8.09 -15.85 -11.96
C GLY A 136 -8.65 -14.42 -11.94
N ARG A 137 -8.15 -13.51 -11.10
CA ARG A 137 -8.59 -12.10 -11.06
C ARG A 137 -7.47 -11.08 -11.28
N GLY A 138 -6.21 -11.49 -11.19
CA GLY A 138 -5.07 -10.58 -11.36
C GLY A 138 -4.85 -9.69 -10.15
N LEU A 139 -4.25 -8.51 -10.38
CA LEU A 139 -3.93 -7.50 -9.36
C LEU A 139 -5.22 -6.93 -8.79
N TRP A 140 -5.53 -7.26 -7.54
CA TRP A 140 -6.78 -6.83 -6.93
C TRP A 140 -6.57 -5.82 -5.81
N LYS A 141 -5.38 -5.74 -5.22
CA LYS A 141 -5.06 -4.77 -4.18
C LYS A 141 -3.62 -4.28 -4.30
N VAL A 142 -3.41 -3.00 -4.04
CA VAL A 142 -2.10 -2.42 -3.80
C VAL A 142 -2.09 -1.83 -2.39
N VAL A 143 -1.02 -2.05 -1.64
CA VAL A 143 -0.77 -1.46 -0.31
C VAL A 143 0.53 -0.67 -0.40
N THR A 144 0.50 0.57 0.04
CA THR A 144 1.71 1.39 0.22
C THR A 144 1.90 1.67 1.70
N THR A 145 3.14 1.62 2.15
CA THR A 145 3.51 1.95 3.52
C THR A 145 4.03 3.37 3.60
N SER A 146 3.67 4.06 4.67
CA SER A 146 4.28 5.31 5.07
C SER A 146 4.79 5.16 6.50
N VAL A 147 6.11 5.19 6.66
CA VAL A 147 6.78 5.37 7.96
C VAL A 147 6.68 6.84 8.35
N SER A 148 5.49 7.25 8.75
CA SER A 148 5.23 8.64 9.15
C SER A 148 5.23 8.76 10.66
N ARG A 149 5.99 9.74 11.18
CA ARG A 149 5.87 10.19 12.58
C ARG A 149 4.60 11.03 12.82
N GLN A 150 3.88 11.35 11.76
CA GLN A 150 2.69 12.16 11.84
C GLN A 150 1.56 11.39 12.53
N ARG A 151 0.80 12.07 13.39
CA ARG A 151 -0.42 11.50 13.97
C ARG A 151 -1.38 11.13 12.84
N PHE A 152 -1.97 9.94 12.92
CA PHE A 152 -2.88 9.40 11.91
C PHE A 152 -4.03 10.36 11.57
N ALA A 153 -4.56 11.09 12.55
CA ALA A 153 -5.60 12.10 12.32
C ALA A 153 -5.17 13.17 11.30
N VAL A 154 -3.92 13.64 11.34
CA VAL A 154 -3.42 14.64 10.39
C VAL A 154 -3.18 14.01 9.00
N PHE A 155 -2.74 12.75 8.98
CA PHE A 155 -2.66 11.99 7.72
C PHE A 155 -4.03 11.83 7.04
N LEU A 156 -5.06 11.52 7.82
CA LEU A 156 -6.44 11.42 7.33
C LEU A 156 -6.98 12.74 6.78
N LEU A 157 -6.61 13.89 7.36
CA LEU A 157 -6.99 15.19 6.79
C LEU A 157 -6.45 15.36 5.37
N GLY A 158 -5.21 14.96 5.12
CA GLY A 158 -4.61 14.98 3.78
C GLY A 158 -5.37 14.09 2.79
N LEU A 159 -5.70 12.86 3.20
CA LEU A 159 -6.52 11.98 2.35
C LEU A 159 -7.92 12.54 2.11
N THR A 160 -8.52 13.19 3.11
CA THR A 160 -9.84 13.82 3.00
C THR A 160 -9.83 14.98 2.00
N GLN A 161 -8.74 15.74 1.93
CA GLN A 161 -8.56 16.78 0.92
C GLN A 161 -8.46 16.21 -0.51
N ILE A 162 -7.86 15.03 -0.67
CA ILE A 162 -7.68 14.37 -1.98
C ILE A 162 -8.96 13.65 -2.44
N TYR A 163 -9.62 12.94 -1.52
CA TYR A 163 -10.67 11.97 -1.83
C TYR A 163 -12.06 12.36 -1.32
N GLY A 164 -12.18 13.44 -0.53
CA GLY A 164 -13.41 13.80 0.17
C GLY A 164 -13.56 13.06 1.50
N ALA A 165 -14.72 13.20 2.15
CA ALA A 165 -15.00 12.54 3.42
C ALA A 165 -14.98 11.01 3.28
N ALA A 166 -14.41 10.32 4.28
CA ALA A 166 -14.43 8.88 4.36
C ALA A 166 -15.86 8.34 4.51
N THR A 167 -16.13 7.19 3.89
CA THR A 167 -17.38 6.42 4.07
C THR A 167 -17.50 5.92 5.51
N THR A 168 -16.39 5.42 6.08
CA THR A 168 -16.33 5.02 7.51
C THR A 168 -15.04 5.48 8.16
N VAL A 169 -15.09 5.72 9.47
CA VAL A 169 -13.94 5.94 10.33
C VAL A 169 -14.09 5.07 11.57
N GLU A 170 -13.09 4.25 11.85
CA GLU A 170 -12.99 3.44 13.07
C GLU A 170 -12.02 4.10 14.04
N TYR A 171 -12.35 4.02 15.32
CA TYR A 171 -11.60 4.65 16.42
C TYR A 171 -11.09 3.59 17.39
N ALA A 172 -9.97 3.87 18.04
CA ALA A 172 -9.40 2.98 19.07
C ALA A 172 -10.40 2.73 20.21
N ASP A 173 -11.14 3.78 20.57
CA ASP A 173 -12.26 3.73 21.50
C ASP A 173 -13.50 4.30 20.77
N PRO A 174 -14.52 3.45 20.51
CA PRO A 174 -15.75 3.86 19.82
C PRO A 174 -16.60 4.89 20.57
N ASP A 175 -16.48 4.95 21.90
CA ASP A 175 -17.28 5.83 22.75
C ASP A 175 -16.71 7.25 22.77
N THR A 176 -15.39 7.36 22.94
CA THR A 176 -14.71 8.68 22.99
C THR A 176 -14.45 9.25 21.60
N ARG A 177 -14.21 8.40 20.59
CA ARG A 177 -13.94 8.79 19.19
C ARG A 177 -12.79 9.78 19.02
N GLU A 178 -11.81 9.76 19.92
CA GLU A 178 -10.70 10.72 19.89
C GLU A 178 -9.57 10.29 18.97
N THR A 179 -9.32 8.97 18.88
CA THR A 179 -8.16 8.42 18.15
C THR A 179 -8.63 7.56 16.99
N PRO A 180 -8.73 8.11 15.76
CA PRO A 180 -9.01 7.28 14.59
C PRO A 180 -7.87 6.29 14.38
N ILE A 181 -8.20 5.08 13.92
CA ILE A 181 -7.24 4.01 13.63
C ILE A 181 -7.40 3.45 12.22
N ARG A 182 -8.57 3.65 11.60
CA ARG A 182 -8.84 3.25 10.22
C ARG A 182 -9.87 4.18 9.60
N ALA A 183 -9.74 4.44 8.31
CA ALA A 183 -10.76 5.12 7.53
C ALA A 183 -10.89 4.43 6.18
N THR A 184 -12.13 4.33 5.67
CA THR A 184 -12.41 3.73 4.37
C THR A 184 -13.21 4.66 3.49
N TRP A 185 -12.93 4.63 2.19
CA TRP A 185 -13.74 5.23 1.14
C TRP A 185 -14.12 4.13 0.17
N ASP A 186 -15.40 4.10 -0.24
CA ASP A 186 -15.90 3.08 -1.15
C ASP A 186 -16.83 3.73 -2.19
N ASN A 187 -16.62 3.39 -3.46
CA ASN A 187 -17.48 3.85 -4.57
C ASN A 187 -18.12 2.67 -5.36
N GLY A 188 -18.13 1.47 -4.77
CA GLY A 188 -18.64 0.23 -5.36
C GLY A 188 -17.69 -0.43 -6.38
N LYS A 189 -16.68 0.29 -6.88
CA LYS A 189 -15.65 -0.25 -7.80
C LYS A 189 -14.31 -0.41 -7.10
N LEU A 190 -13.90 0.62 -6.36
CA LEU A 190 -12.67 0.66 -5.58
C LEU A 190 -12.99 0.93 -4.11
N ARG A 191 -12.22 0.30 -3.24
CA ARG A 191 -12.15 0.60 -1.82
C ARG A 191 -10.76 1.15 -1.51
N LEU A 192 -10.72 2.38 -1.03
CA LEU A 192 -9.53 2.97 -0.44
C LEU A 192 -9.60 2.76 1.07
N GLU A 193 -8.50 2.36 1.68
CA GLU A 193 -8.37 2.24 3.11
C GLU A 193 -7.07 2.87 3.57
N ALA A 194 -7.13 3.63 4.66
CA ALA A 194 -5.97 4.02 5.42
C ALA A 194 -6.09 3.45 6.83
N ARG A 195 -5.00 2.91 7.39
CA ARG A 195 -4.99 2.39 8.76
C ARG A 195 -3.65 2.56 9.46
N THR A 196 -3.70 2.67 10.78
CA THR A 196 -2.51 2.63 11.61
C THR A 196 -1.99 1.20 11.77
N ARG A 197 -0.67 1.08 11.87
CA ARG A 197 0.07 -0.14 12.19
C ARG A 197 1.06 0.19 13.31
N PRO A 198 0.57 0.36 14.56
CA PRO A 198 1.40 0.80 15.68
C PRO A 198 2.55 -0.17 15.96
N ASP A 199 2.33 -1.48 15.81
CA ASP A 199 3.34 -2.53 15.96
C ASP A 199 4.54 -2.36 15.01
N TYR A 200 4.35 -1.60 13.93
CA TYR A 200 5.35 -1.32 12.91
C TYR A 200 5.70 0.17 12.80
N GLY A 201 5.16 1.01 13.67
CA GLY A 201 5.33 2.47 13.59
C GLY A 201 4.92 3.07 12.24
N ALA A 202 3.93 2.47 11.58
CA ALA A 202 3.59 2.76 10.19
C ALA A 202 2.11 3.11 10.00
N ILE A 203 1.82 3.73 8.86
CA ILE A 203 0.48 3.86 8.28
C ILE A 203 0.49 3.11 6.96
N THR A 204 -0.55 2.32 6.70
CA THR A 204 -0.76 1.74 5.37
C THR A 204 -1.90 2.46 4.67
N VAL A 205 -1.75 2.64 3.36
CA VAL A 205 -2.82 3.05 2.46
C VAL A 205 -2.98 2.00 1.41
N SER A 206 -4.21 1.58 1.14
CA SER A 206 -4.48 0.55 0.15
C SER A 206 -5.63 0.90 -0.77
N TRP A 207 -5.52 0.43 -2.00
CA TRP A 207 -6.60 0.47 -2.98
C TRP A 207 -6.90 -0.95 -3.42
N ALA A 208 -8.15 -1.36 -3.31
CA ALA A 208 -8.61 -2.69 -3.67
C ALA A 208 -9.83 -2.63 -4.60
N LEU A 209 -9.94 -3.59 -5.53
CA LEU A 209 -11.17 -3.83 -6.29
C LEU A 209 -12.26 -4.27 -5.32
N ALA A 210 -13.33 -3.48 -5.17
CA ALA A 210 -14.37 -3.68 -4.17
C ALA A 210 -15.01 -5.08 -4.29
N GLN A 211 -15.40 -5.48 -5.51
CA GLN A 211 -15.98 -6.79 -5.77
C GLN A 211 -15.06 -7.96 -5.38
N VAL A 212 -13.74 -7.82 -5.58
CA VAL A 212 -12.79 -8.87 -5.18
C VAL A 212 -12.61 -8.86 -3.67
N SER A 213 -12.52 -7.68 -3.05
CA SER A 213 -12.42 -7.52 -1.59
C SER A 213 -13.59 -8.18 -0.86
N ASP A 214 -14.82 -8.00 -1.35
CA ASP A 214 -16.00 -8.61 -0.72
C ASP A 214 -16.05 -10.15 -0.91
N GLN A 215 -15.38 -10.67 -1.94
CA GLN A 215 -15.25 -12.10 -2.20
C GLN A 215 -14.03 -12.72 -1.51
N ILE A 216 -13.00 -11.92 -1.18
CA ILE A 216 -11.72 -12.44 -0.68
C ILE A 216 -11.90 -13.14 0.66
N SER A 217 -12.79 -12.66 1.53
CA SER A 217 -13.07 -13.32 2.82
C SER A 217 -13.60 -14.75 2.64
N LYS A 218 -14.39 -15.01 1.59
CA LYS A 218 -14.85 -16.37 1.25
C LYS A 218 -13.72 -17.24 0.72
N LEU A 219 -12.82 -16.66 -0.07
CA LEU A 219 -11.64 -17.36 -0.62
C LEU A 219 -10.59 -17.67 0.45
N ARG A 220 -10.43 -16.79 1.43
CA ARG A 220 -9.52 -16.96 2.55
C ARG A 220 -10.06 -17.97 3.57
N GLY A 221 -11.38 -18.03 3.77
CA GLY A 221 -11.98 -18.90 4.78
C GLY A 221 -11.38 -18.63 6.16
N SER A 222 -10.98 -19.68 6.88
CA SER A 222 -10.25 -19.59 8.16
C SER A 222 -8.72 -19.57 8.00
N ASN A 223 -8.20 -19.54 6.77
CA ASN A 223 -6.76 -19.57 6.52
C ASN A 223 -6.15 -18.22 6.90
N LYS A 224 -5.67 -18.12 8.13
CA LYS A 224 -4.78 -17.03 8.54
C LYS A 224 -3.34 -17.37 8.12
N PRO A 225 -2.47 -16.37 7.98
CA PRO A 225 -1.04 -16.63 7.96
C PRO A 225 -0.67 -17.53 9.15
N PRO A 226 0.15 -18.58 8.94
CA PRO A 226 0.66 -19.35 10.06
C PRO A 226 1.29 -18.40 11.06
N ALA A 227 1.00 -18.61 12.34
CA ALA A 227 1.72 -17.93 13.41
C ALA A 227 3.21 -18.17 13.19
N ALA A 228 4.02 -17.12 13.37
CA ALA A 228 5.45 -17.20 13.11
C ALA A 228 6.05 -18.39 13.85
N GLY A 229 6.33 -19.47 13.13
CA GLY A 229 7.38 -20.38 13.54
C GLY A 229 8.67 -19.59 13.41
N ILE A 230 9.51 -19.60 14.45
CA ILE A 230 10.87 -19.08 14.36
C ILE A 230 11.57 -19.94 13.31
N SER A 231 11.59 -19.50 12.06
CA SER A 231 12.54 -20.02 11.07
C SER A 231 13.76 -19.15 11.19
N ASP A 232 14.87 -19.73 11.64
CA ASP A 232 16.17 -19.06 11.84
C ASP A 232 16.77 -18.46 10.55
N GLU A 233 16.14 -18.69 9.39
CA GLU A 233 16.45 -17.99 8.15
C GLU A 233 15.44 -16.88 7.88
N LEU A 234 15.83 -15.65 8.22
CA LEU A 234 15.26 -14.46 7.59
C LEU A 234 15.64 -14.49 6.10
N ASP A 235 14.64 -14.38 5.23
CA ASP A 235 14.84 -14.26 3.78
C ASP A 235 15.89 -13.15 3.50
N PRO A 236 16.94 -13.40 2.70
CA PRO A 236 17.93 -12.39 2.36
C PRO A 236 17.33 -11.10 1.78
N ALA A 237 16.21 -11.19 1.06
CA ALA A 237 15.49 -10.02 0.56
C ALA A 237 14.89 -9.18 1.71
N ILE A 238 14.54 -9.82 2.83
CA ILE A 238 14.03 -9.16 4.04
C ILE A 238 15.17 -8.60 4.88
N LEU A 239 16.32 -9.28 4.94
CA LEU A 239 17.52 -8.75 5.57
C LEU A 239 18.05 -7.49 4.86
N ASP A 240 17.89 -7.42 3.54
CA ASP A 240 18.20 -6.22 2.75
C ASP A 240 17.16 -5.10 2.99
N ILE A 241 15.88 -5.46 3.11
CA ILE A 241 14.79 -4.52 3.49
C ILE A 241 14.95 -3.96 4.92
N MET A 242 15.52 -4.73 5.85
CA MET A 242 15.69 -4.34 7.26
C MET A 242 17.00 -3.59 7.56
N ARG A 243 17.93 -3.50 6.60
CA ARG A 243 19.24 -2.85 6.79
C ARG A 243 19.26 -1.36 6.44
N ASP A 244 18.18 -0.81 5.87
CA ASP A 244 18.00 0.61 5.54
C ASP A 244 16.95 1.32 6.42
#